data_AF-A0A968TIK3-F1
#
_entry.id   AF-A0A968TIK3-F1
#
_cell.length_a   1.000
_cell.length_b   1.000
_cell.length_c   1.000
_cell.angle_alpha   90.00
_cell.angle_beta   90.00
_cell.angle_gamma   90.00
#
_symmetry.space_group_name_H-M   'P 1'
#
loop_
_entity.id
_entity.type
_entity.pdbx_description
1 polymer ?
#
loop_
_entity_poly.entity_id
_entity_poly.type
_entity_poly.pdbx_seq_one_letter_code
_entity_poly.pdbx_strand_id
1 'polypeptide(L)'
;MMLSKLRSLPDDTQNLLQLAACIGNQFDLRMLATVKEKSLEQTLQILYPAMQEGFAVPLDNKYRQFINKSSILTIKEFTIENQKNYQQNPLFKFLHDRVQQAAYNLISLADKKQHI
;
A
#
# COMPACT_ATOMS: atom_id res chain seq x y z
N MET A 1 -8.59 8.30 17.37
CA MET A 1 -7.30 7.60 17.56
C MET A 1 -7.15 6.55 16.46
N MET A 2 -5.98 6.47 15.78
CA MET A 2 -5.64 5.64 14.60
C MET A 2 -6.69 5.50 13.47
N LEU A 3 -7.86 4.93 13.73
CA LEU A 3 -8.99 4.85 12.79
C LEU A 3 -9.36 6.21 12.18
N SER A 4 -9.36 7.28 12.97
CA SER A 4 -9.63 8.64 12.47
C SER A 4 -8.57 9.13 11.48
N LYS A 5 -7.29 8.78 11.70
CA LYS A 5 -6.21 9.12 10.77
C LYS A 5 -6.29 8.28 9.50
N LEU A 6 -6.62 7.00 9.64
CA LEU A 6 -6.79 6.10 8.50
C LEU A 6 -7.99 6.56 7.64
N ARG A 7 -9.08 7.03 8.25
CA ARG A 7 -10.22 7.69 7.57
C ARG A 7 -9.90 9.03 6.93
N SER A 8 -8.79 9.66 7.31
CA SER A 8 -8.33 10.91 6.70
C SER A 8 -7.54 10.67 5.42
N LEU A 9 -7.16 9.42 5.12
CA LEU A 9 -6.50 9.05 3.87
C LEU A 9 -7.51 9.09 2.71
N PRO A 10 -7.03 9.19 1.45
CA PRO A 10 -7.89 9.03 0.28
C PRO A 10 -8.69 7.72 0.32
N ASP A 11 -9.92 7.72 -0.18
CA ASP A 11 -10.78 6.53 -0.20
C ASP A 11 -10.11 5.34 -0.90
N ASP A 12 -9.37 5.56 -1.98
CA ASP A 12 -8.59 4.51 -2.65
C ASP A 12 -7.55 3.88 -1.72
N THR A 13 -6.83 4.70 -0.94
CA THR A 13 -5.83 4.24 0.04
C THR A 13 -6.51 3.47 1.17
N GLN A 14 -7.64 3.96 1.68
CA GLN A 14 -8.41 3.26 2.71
C GLN A 14 -8.87 1.89 2.22
N ASN A 15 -9.41 1.82 1.00
CA ASN A 15 -9.85 0.58 0.37
C ASN A 15 -8.68 -0.38 0.12
N LEU A 16 -7.50 0.13 -0.22
CA LEU A 16 -6.30 -0.68 -0.39
C LEU A 16 -5.81 -1.27 0.93
N LEU A 17 -5.78 -0.48 2.01
CA LEU A 17 -5.40 -0.95 3.35
C LEU A 17 -6.40 -1.96 3.93
N GLN A 18 -7.69 -1.81 3.61
CA GLN A 18 -8.72 -2.79 3.95
C GLN A 18 -8.43 -4.16 3.32
N LEU A 19 -8.16 -4.20 2.01
CA LEU A 19 -7.77 -5.44 1.34
C LEU A 19 -6.50 -6.05 1.95
N ALA A 20 -5.51 -5.21 2.23
CA ALA A 20 -4.28 -5.64 2.89
C ALA A 20 -4.54 -6.27 4.27
N ALA A 21 -5.46 -5.69 5.05
CA ALA A 21 -5.81 -6.20 6.38
C ALA A 21 -6.52 -7.56 6.34
N CYS A 22 -7.27 -7.86 5.27
CA CYS A 22 -7.83 -9.19 5.02
C CYS A 22 -6.76 -10.24 4.73
N ILE A 23 -5.65 -9.85 4.10
CA ILE A 23 -4.54 -10.75 3.78
C ILE A 23 -3.73 -11.07 5.05
N GLY A 24 -3.43 -10.05 5.86
CA GLY A 24 -2.72 -10.21 7.14
C GLY A 24 -1.81 -9.03 7.46
N ASN A 25 -0.89 -9.24 8.41
CA ASN A 25 0.07 -8.20 8.81
C ASN A 25 1.10 -7.89 7.70
N GLN A 26 1.41 -8.88 6.87
CA GLN A 26 2.30 -8.78 5.72
C GLN A 26 1.50 -9.07 4.46
N PHE A 27 1.71 -8.27 3.42
CA PHE A 27 0.95 -8.35 2.18
C PHE A 27 1.83 -7.97 1.00
N ASP A 28 1.48 -8.50 -0.17
CA ASP A 28 2.23 -8.28 -1.38
C ASP A 28 1.53 -7.30 -2.31
N LEU A 29 2.31 -6.34 -2.85
CA LEU A 29 1.75 -5.28 -3.67
C LEU A 29 1.15 -5.81 -4.97
N ARG A 30 1.67 -6.93 -5.50
CA ARG A 30 1.15 -7.57 -6.70
C ARG A 30 -0.25 -8.12 -6.48
N MET A 31 -0.50 -8.83 -5.39
CA MET A 31 -1.83 -9.31 -5.06
C MET A 31 -2.81 -8.15 -4.94
N LEU A 32 -2.43 -7.07 -4.25
CA LEU A 32 -3.26 -5.88 -4.16
C LEU A 32 -3.54 -5.24 -5.52
N ALA A 33 -2.52 -5.15 -6.39
CA ALA A 33 -2.65 -4.61 -7.73
C ALA A 33 -3.58 -5.46 -8.61
N THR A 34 -3.45 -6.80 -8.53
CA THR A 34 -4.32 -7.75 -9.21
C THR A 34 -5.77 -7.60 -8.75
N VAL A 35 -6.02 -7.53 -7.44
CA VAL A 35 -7.38 -7.39 -6.88
C VAL A 35 -8.00 -6.04 -7.22
N LYS A 36 -7.19 -4.98 -7.31
CA LYS A 36 -7.65 -3.64 -7.73
C LYS A 36 -7.68 -3.42 -9.23
N GLU A 37 -7.28 -4.42 -10.03
CA GLU A 37 -7.15 -4.32 -11.49
C GLU A 37 -6.33 -3.09 -11.94
N LYS A 38 -5.28 -2.76 -11.16
CA LYS A 38 -4.40 -1.61 -11.38
C LYS A 38 -2.98 -2.08 -11.62
N SER A 39 -2.15 -1.21 -12.21
CA SER A 39 -0.72 -1.50 -12.31
C SER A 39 -0.04 -1.45 -10.94
N LEU A 40 1.12 -2.08 -10.80
CA LEU A 40 1.94 -1.99 -9.58
C LEU A 40 2.30 -0.54 -9.24
N GLU A 41 2.57 0.28 -10.26
CA GLU A 41 2.91 1.70 -10.11
C GLU A 41 1.73 2.50 -9.56
N GLN A 42 0.53 2.32 -10.14
CA GLN A 42 -0.70 2.96 -9.65
C GLN A 42 -1.05 2.49 -8.23
N THR A 43 -0.89 1.20 -7.95
CA THR A 43 -1.15 0.63 -6.62
C THR A 43 -0.18 1.20 -5.59
N LEU A 44 1.09 1.38 -5.96
CA LEU A 44 2.07 2.03 -5.09
C LEU A 44 1.74 3.50 -4.84
N GLN A 45 1.30 4.25 -5.86
CA GLN A 45 0.85 5.63 -5.71
C GLN A 45 -0.34 5.73 -4.74
N ILE A 46 -1.28 4.78 -4.80
CA ILE A 46 -2.39 4.70 -3.85
C ILE A 46 -1.91 4.33 -2.45
N LEU A 47 -0.89 3.50 -2.31
CA LEU A 47 -0.30 3.12 -1.01
C LEU A 47 0.57 4.23 -0.41
N TYR A 48 1.09 5.14 -1.23
CA TYR A 48 2.07 6.15 -0.83
C TYR A 48 1.62 7.04 0.34
N PRO A 49 0.37 7.57 0.40
CA PRO A 49 -0.10 8.34 1.56
C PRO A 49 -0.08 7.51 2.86
N ALA A 50 -0.38 6.22 2.79
CA ALA A 50 -0.30 5.34 3.95
C ALA A 50 1.15 5.09 4.39
N MET A 51 2.10 5.07 3.46
CA MET A 51 3.53 5.01 3.79
C MET A 51 4.00 6.29 4.48
N GLN A 52 3.58 7.46 3.99
CA GLN A 52 3.94 8.76 4.57
C GLN A 52 3.42 8.91 6.00
N GLU A 53 2.20 8.42 6.27
CA GLU A 53 1.61 8.43 7.62
C GLU A 53 2.14 7.30 8.54
N GLY A 54 3.06 6.46 8.04
CA GLY A 54 3.65 5.36 8.81
C GLY A 54 2.68 4.21 9.08
N PHE A 55 1.68 4.01 8.24
CA PHE A 55 0.74 2.88 8.37
C PHE A 55 1.28 1.60 7.76
N ALA A 56 1.97 1.71 6.63
CA ALA A 56 2.59 0.59 5.93
C ALA A 56 4.07 0.88 5.67
N VAL A 57 4.91 -0.14 5.83
CA VAL A 57 6.34 -0.05 5.54
C VAL A 57 6.77 -1.15 4.58
N PRO A 58 7.68 -0.84 3.65
CA PRO A 58 8.24 -1.86 2.76
C PRO A 58 9.14 -2.81 3.56
N LEU A 59 9.01 -4.11 3.28
CA LEU A 59 9.88 -5.15 3.82
C LEU A 59 11.15 -5.34 2.98
N ASP A 60 11.13 -4.86 1.73
CA ASP A 60 12.21 -5.00 0.77
C ASP A 60 12.31 -3.72 -0.09
N ASN A 61 13.49 -3.43 -0.63
CA ASN A 61 13.74 -2.29 -1.49
C ASN A 61 13.22 -2.44 -2.93
N LYS A 62 12.62 -3.58 -3.29
CA LYS A 62 11.97 -3.85 -4.59
C LYS A 62 10.93 -2.80 -4.99
N TYR A 63 10.32 -2.07 -4.05
CA TYR A 63 9.35 -1.03 -4.39
C TYR A 63 9.99 0.19 -5.06
N ARG A 64 11.30 0.45 -4.83
CA ARG A 64 12.01 1.65 -5.31
C ARG A 64 12.03 1.77 -6.84
N GLN A 65 11.96 0.64 -7.56
CA GLN A 65 11.91 0.62 -9.02
C GLN A 65 10.61 1.26 -9.56
N PHE A 66 9.54 1.27 -8.79
CA PHE A 66 8.23 1.81 -9.19
C PHE A 66 8.07 3.30 -8.81
N ILE A 67 8.92 3.84 -7.94
CA ILE A 67 8.93 5.28 -7.56
C ILE A 67 9.74 6.12 -8.57
N ASN A 68 10.74 5.52 -9.23
CA ASN A 68 11.69 6.23 -10.11
C ASN A 68 11.08 6.89 -11.37
N LYS A 69 9.79 6.70 -11.66
CA LYS A 69 9.13 7.31 -12.83
C LYS A 69 8.48 8.66 -12.57
N SER A 70 8.31 9.08 -11.32
CA SER A 70 7.63 10.35 -11.00
C SER A 70 8.45 11.16 -9.99
N SER A 71 9.22 12.11 -10.52
CA SER A 71 9.88 13.24 -9.84
C SER A 71 10.95 12.94 -8.77
N ILE A 72 12.20 13.13 -9.17
CA ILE A 72 13.24 13.94 -8.51
C ILE A 72 12.97 14.25 -7.03
N LEU A 73 13.70 13.59 -6.13
CA LEU A 73 14.34 14.23 -4.96
C LEU A 73 15.39 13.25 -4.40
N THR A 74 16.64 13.74 -4.35
CA THR A 74 17.89 13.11 -3.88
C THR A 74 18.65 12.21 -4.86
N ILE A 75 19.51 12.86 -5.65
CA ILE A 75 20.58 12.28 -6.46
C ILE A 75 21.60 11.60 -5.53
N LYS A 76 21.87 10.31 -5.72
CA LYS A 76 23.20 9.72 -5.96
C LYS A 76 23.13 8.21 -5.88
N GLU A 77 23.74 7.57 -6.88
CA GLU A 77 24.04 6.15 -6.96
C GLU A 77 22.81 5.23 -7.02
N PHE A 78 22.35 4.93 -8.23
CA PHE A 78 22.55 3.57 -8.73
C PHE A 78 22.27 3.50 -10.22
N THR A 79 23.24 2.89 -10.89
CA THR A 79 23.41 2.74 -12.32
C THR A 79 22.17 2.18 -13.02
N ILE A 80 21.91 2.71 -14.20
CA ILE A 80 21.00 2.16 -15.18
C ILE A 80 21.54 0.79 -15.62
N GLU A 81 21.00 -0.30 -15.05
CA GLU A 81 21.05 -1.63 -15.67
C GLU A 81 19.64 -2.22 -15.72
N ASN A 82 18.90 -1.78 -16.73
CA ASN A 82 18.38 -2.65 -17.80
C ASN A 82 18.02 -4.11 -17.48
N GLN A 83 17.23 -4.37 -16.44
CA GLN A 83 16.47 -5.62 -16.37
C GLN A 83 15.00 -5.36 -16.10
N LYS A 84 14.18 -5.55 -17.15
CA LYS A 84 12.73 -5.74 -17.11
C LYS A 84 12.36 -6.97 -16.26
N ASN A 85 12.65 -6.95 -14.97
CA ASN A 85 12.24 -7.98 -14.05
C ASN A 85 10.88 -7.59 -13.45
N TYR A 86 9.84 -7.73 -14.28
CA TYR A 86 8.44 -7.77 -13.86
C TYR A 86 8.16 -8.95 -12.88
N GLN A 87 9.18 -9.66 -12.38
CA GLN A 87 9.07 -10.70 -11.36
C GLN A 87 9.22 -10.18 -9.93
N GLN A 88 9.60 -8.92 -9.71
CA GLN A 88 9.72 -8.40 -8.35
C GLN A 88 8.32 -8.15 -7.77
N ASN A 89 8.00 -8.83 -6.66
CA ASN A 89 6.80 -8.60 -5.86
C ASN A 89 7.21 -7.88 -4.58
N PRO A 90 7.09 -6.54 -4.50
CA PRO A 90 7.47 -5.83 -3.30
C PRO A 90 6.50 -6.19 -2.17
N LEU A 91 7.08 -6.59 -1.04
CA LEU A 91 6.37 -6.96 0.17
C LEU A 91 6.28 -5.76 1.10
N PHE A 92 5.13 -5.63 1.74
CA PHE A 92 4.85 -4.60 2.72
C PHE A 92 4.30 -5.23 3.99
N LYS A 93 4.42 -4.51 5.09
CA LYS A 93 3.77 -4.85 6.35
C LYS A 93 3.14 -3.64 6.98
N PHE A 94 2.14 -3.86 7.83
CA PHE A 94 1.68 -2.81 8.72
C PHE A 94 2.77 -2.48 9.74
N LEU A 95 2.96 -1.19 10.02
CA LEU A 95 3.94 -0.76 11.02
C LEU A 95 3.51 -1.16 12.44
N HIS A 96 2.20 -1.15 12.70
CA HIS A 96 1.62 -1.49 13.99
C HIS A 96 0.39 -2.40 13.81
N ASP A 97 0.21 -3.36 14.71
CA ASP A 97 -0.97 -4.25 14.71
C ASP A 97 -2.30 -3.48 14.81
N ARG A 98 -2.29 -2.34 15.51
CA ARG A 98 -3.46 -1.46 15.63
C ARG A 98 -3.90 -0.86 14.30
N VAL A 99 -2.97 -0.70 13.35
CA VAL A 99 -3.29 -0.21 11.99
C VAL A 99 -4.01 -1.30 11.21
N GLN A 100 -3.53 -2.55 11.29
CA GLN A 100 -4.22 -3.70 10.70
C GLN A 100 -5.63 -3.85 11.28
N GLN A 101 -5.78 -3.78 12.60
CA GLN A 101 -7.09 -3.84 13.26
C GLN A 101 -8.01 -2.69 12.82
N ALA A 102 -7.48 -1.46 12.73
CA ALA A 102 -8.26 -0.32 12.27
C ALA A 102 -8.72 -0.48 10.82
N ALA A 103 -7.86 -0.98 9.94
CA ALA A 103 -8.20 -1.26 8.55
C ALA A 103 -9.23 -2.41 8.42
N TYR A 104 -9.07 -3.49 9.18
CA TYR A 104 -10.05 -4.59 9.22
C TYR A 104 -11.43 -4.11 9.72
N ASN A 105 -11.44 -3.27 10.76
CA ASN A 105 -12.68 -2.71 11.30
C ASN A 105 -13.40 -1.78 10.31
N LEU A 106 -12.69 -1.15 9.37
CA LEU A 106 -13.36 -0.37 8.31
C LEU A 106 -14.19 -1.25 7.37
N ILE A 107 -13.77 -2.49 7.13
CA ILE A 107 -14.51 -3.43 6.27
C ILE A 107 -15.85 -3.77 6.90
N SER A 108 -15.85 -4.10 8.19
CA SER A 108 -17.08 -4.37 8.94
C SER A 108 -18.04 -3.17 8.98
N LEU A 109 -17.51 -1.95 8.86
CA LEU A 109 -18.32 -0.72 8.81
C LEU A 109 -18.80 -0.38 7.39
N ALA A 110 -18.04 -0.73 6.35
CA ALA A 110 -18.45 -0.59 4.97
C ALA A 110 -19.58 -1.57 4.63
N ASP A 111 -19.47 -2.82 5.09
CA ASP A 111 -20.48 -3.87 4.91
C ASP A 111 -21.80 -3.52 5.62
N LYS A 112 -21.72 -2.93 6.82
CA LYS A 112 -22.89 -2.47 7.59
C LYS A 112 -23.63 -1.28 6.99
N LYS A 113 -23.10 -0.59 5.97
CA LYS A 113 -23.79 0.53 5.30
C LYS A 113 -24.69 0.10 4.14
N GLN A 114 -24.72 -1.18 3.76
CA GLN A 114 -25.56 -1.67 2.66
C GLN A 114 -26.90 -2.31 3.09
N HIS A 115 -27.30 -2.20 4.36
CA HIS A 115 -28.54 -2.83 4.86
C HIS A 115 -29.45 -1.93 5.70
N ILE A 116 -29.48 -0.62 5.42
CA ILE A 116 -30.50 0.30 5.97
C ILE A 116 -31.23 1.03 4.85
#